data_AF-A0A094I7I6-F1
#
_entry.id   AF-A0A094I7I6-F1
#
_cell.length_a   1.000
_cell.length_b   1.000
_cell.length_c   1.000
_cell.angle_alpha   90.00
_cell.angle_beta   90.00
_cell.angle_gamma   90.00
#
_symmetry.space_group_name_H-M   'P 1'
#
loop_
_entity.id
_entity.type
_entity.pdbx_description
1 polymer ?
#
loop_
_entity_poly.entity_id
_entity_poly.type
_entity_poly.pdbx_seq_one_letter_code
_entity_poly.pdbx_strand_id
1 'polypeptide(L)'
;MSTDTIVSTAGVCWTLADDFSQWWEEGEVVTGKEKRVRSVESVTPISPESTAGVVPTPALIEQVTCPSLVEETTLAVSCHFSIRPSPKGGMGAFALSDIPESTVVMRELALFLATDGKGHLAEELGKLSAGERTEFSKLACYELLDRDRDMAIFKTNRFRTGSSCGIFLTASRFNHSCNPIIRYSYDYTRRQLIFATKRNVKEGEELTIMYTPTPQDLSIDYGFLCDCGVCDPPLKVPVYYDRWADKVPHETDDW
;
A
#
# COMPACT_ATOMS: atom_id res chain seq x y z
N MET A 1 -31.13 8.93 -32.72
CA MET A 1 -29.69 8.84 -32.46
C MET A 1 -29.51 8.95 -30.96
N SER A 2 -29.26 7.82 -30.30
CA SER A 2 -29.10 7.76 -28.84
C SER A 2 -27.70 8.25 -28.53
N THR A 3 -27.57 9.32 -27.75
CA THR A 3 -26.29 9.75 -27.19
C THR A 3 -26.01 8.86 -25.99
N ASP A 4 -25.22 7.81 -26.21
CA ASP A 4 -24.66 7.04 -25.11
C ASP A 4 -23.65 7.93 -24.39
N THR A 5 -24.10 8.51 -23.28
CA THR A 5 -23.23 9.14 -22.29
C THR A 5 -22.32 8.05 -21.74
N ILE A 6 -21.06 8.04 -22.17
CA ILE A 6 -20.02 7.26 -21.51
C ILE A 6 -19.88 7.84 -20.11
N VAL A 7 -20.57 7.24 -19.15
CA VAL A 7 -20.44 7.56 -17.73
C VAL A 7 -19.05 7.09 -17.33
N SER A 8 -18.22 8.04 -16.92
CA SER A 8 -16.93 7.74 -16.31
C SER A 8 -17.16 6.83 -15.09
N THR A 9 -16.51 5.67 -15.09
CA THR A 9 -16.42 4.76 -13.95
C THR A 9 -15.54 5.31 -12.83
N ALA A 10 -15.00 6.54 -12.93
CA ALA A 10 -14.19 7.19 -11.89
C ALA A 10 -14.91 7.35 -10.53
N GLY A 11 -16.23 7.09 -10.47
CA GLY A 11 -17.00 6.95 -9.23
C GLY A 11 -16.89 5.59 -8.55
N VAL A 12 -16.38 4.56 -9.22
CA VAL A 12 -16.15 3.23 -8.68
C VAL A 12 -14.65 3.02 -8.55
N CYS A 13 -14.12 3.33 -7.37
CA CYS A 13 -12.74 3.03 -7.03
C CYS A 13 -12.55 1.50 -7.00
N TRP A 14 -11.90 0.96 -8.03
CA TRP A 14 -11.60 -0.47 -8.17
C TRP A 14 -10.36 -0.95 -7.40
N THR A 15 -9.77 -0.10 -6.54
CA THR A 15 -8.79 -0.55 -5.55
C THR A 15 -9.52 -1.27 -4.40
N LEU A 16 -10.16 -2.40 -4.71
CA LEU A 16 -10.83 -3.33 -3.80
C LEU A 16 -9.82 -3.89 -2.78
N ALA A 17 -9.56 -3.13 -1.72
CA ALA A 17 -8.86 -3.64 -0.53
C ALA A 17 -9.67 -4.75 0.17
N ASP A 18 -10.97 -4.83 -0.11
CA ASP A 18 -11.91 -5.70 0.60
C ASP A 18 -12.18 -7.04 -0.13
N ASP A 19 -11.72 -7.24 -1.37
CA ASP A 19 -12.27 -8.30 -2.25
C ASP A 19 -11.26 -9.28 -2.87
N PHE A 20 -9.96 -9.12 -2.58
CA PHE A 20 -8.96 -10.09 -3.05
C PHE A 20 -9.14 -11.50 -2.44
N SER A 21 -9.91 -11.64 -1.35
CA SER A 21 -10.29 -12.94 -0.79
C SER A 21 -11.28 -13.71 -1.68
N GLN A 22 -12.07 -13.03 -2.52
CA GLN A 22 -13.11 -13.68 -3.34
C GLN A 22 -12.59 -14.31 -4.64
N TRP A 23 -11.32 -14.08 -5.00
CA TRP A 23 -10.72 -14.56 -6.25
C TRP A 23 -9.91 -15.86 -6.05
N TRP A 24 -10.10 -16.51 -4.90
CA TRP A 24 -9.59 -17.84 -4.59
C TRP A 24 -10.79 -18.80 -4.44
N GLU A 25 -11.29 -19.35 -5.54
CA GLU A 25 -11.90 -20.68 -5.45
C GLU A 25 -10.75 -21.69 -5.46
N GLU A 26 -10.38 -22.16 -4.27
CA GLU A 26 -9.61 -23.39 -4.14
C GLU A 26 -10.48 -24.55 -4.62
N GLY A 27 -9.97 -25.30 -5.61
CA GLY A 27 -10.61 -26.52 -6.08
C GLY A 27 -10.89 -27.48 -4.92
N GLU A 28 -12.16 -27.88 -4.78
CA GLU A 28 -12.59 -28.91 -3.84
C GLU A 28 -11.75 -30.18 -4.01
N VAL A 29 -11.05 -30.57 -2.95
CA VAL A 29 -10.74 -31.98 -2.69
C VAL A 29 -11.33 -32.33 -1.33
N VAL A 30 -12.49 -32.96 -1.39
CA VAL A 30 -13.18 -33.58 -0.26
C VAL A 30 -12.37 -34.76 0.26
N THR A 31 -11.92 -34.71 1.52
CA THR A 31 -11.75 -35.93 2.32
C THR A 31 -12.02 -35.69 3.81
N GLY A 32 -13.00 -36.44 4.35
CA GLY A 32 -12.81 -37.23 5.58
C GLY A 32 -12.92 -36.53 6.93
N LYS A 33 -14.09 -36.68 7.56
CA LYS A 33 -14.38 -36.47 8.99
C LYS A 33 -13.42 -37.25 9.91
N GLU A 34 -13.04 -36.68 11.05
CA GLU A 34 -13.09 -37.39 12.34
C GLU A 34 -13.07 -36.47 13.57
N LYS A 35 -13.39 -37.06 14.72
CA LYS A 35 -14.23 -36.52 15.80
C LYS A 35 -13.46 -36.42 17.13
N ARG A 36 -13.50 -35.23 17.75
CA ARG A 36 -13.53 -34.89 19.20
C ARG A 36 -13.06 -35.93 20.24
N VAL A 37 -12.15 -35.53 21.14
CA VAL A 37 -12.23 -35.78 22.62
C VAL A 37 -11.52 -34.66 23.41
N ARG A 38 -12.14 -34.23 24.52
CA ARG A 38 -11.64 -33.32 25.58
C ARG A 38 -11.01 -34.14 26.73
N SER A 39 -10.03 -33.60 27.47
CA SER A 39 -10.04 -33.45 28.95
C SER A 39 -8.67 -32.99 29.50
N VAL A 40 -8.58 -31.86 30.24
CA VAL A 40 -8.67 -31.61 31.72
C VAL A 40 -7.29 -31.57 32.42
N GLU A 41 -7.17 -30.57 33.30
CA GLU A 41 -6.07 -30.03 34.13
C GLU A 41 -5.54 -30.94 35.25
N SER A 42 -4.36 -30.59 35.81
CA SER A 42 -4.07 -30.51 37.28
C SER A 42 -2.58 -30.13 37.49
N VAL A 43 -2.22 -28.94 37.98
CA VAL A 43 -2.00 -28.48 39.38
C VAL A 43 -0.86 -29.15 40.17
N THR A 44 0.01 -28.27 40.69
CA THR A 44 1.27 -28.36 41.48
C THR A 44 1.20 -29.08 42.83
N PRO A 45 2.37 -29.30 43.48
CA PRO A 45 2.59 -28.67 44.81
C PRO A 45 4.01 -28.10 45.07
N ILE A 46 4.11 -27.35 46.18
CA ILE A 46 5.11 -26.36 46.61
C ILE A 46 5.94 -26.85 47.83
N SER A 47 7.14 -26.25 48.01
CA SER A 47 7.91 -25.94 49.26
C SER A 47 8.92 -26.97 49.83
N PRO A 48 9.91 -26.56 50.70
CA PRO A 48 10.19 -25.22 51.29
C PRO A 48 11.67 -24.73 51.29
N GLU A 49 11.85 -23.54 51.88
CA GLU A 49 12.99 -22.62 52.05
C GLU A 49 14.26 -23.12 52.77
N SER A 50 15.36 -22.39 52.55
CA SER A 50 16.52 -22.31 53.46
C SER A 50 17.03 -20.87 53.56
N THR A 51 17.30 -20.45 54.80
CA THR A 51 17.66 -19.11 55.29
C THR A 51 19.17 -18.93 55.42
N ALA A 52 19.69 -17.74 55.05
CA ALA A 52 20.83 -17.09 55.73
C ALA A 52 20.96 -15.64 55.25
N GLY A 53 20.93 -14.69 56.19
CA GLY A 53 21.03 -13.26 55.94
C GLY A 53 22.47 -12.74 55.91
N VAL A 54 22.67 -11.63 55.20
CA VAL A 54 23.82 -10.71 55.33
C VAL A 54 23.30 -9.27 55.22
N VAL A 55 23.86 -8.42 56.08
CA VAL A 55 23.52 -7.02 56.41
C VAL A 55 23.77 -6.04 55.23
N PRO A 56 22.95 -4.96 55.06
CA PRO A 56 23.06 -4.05 53.91
C PRO A 56 24.08 -2.91 54.11
N THR A 57 24.82 -2.61 53.04
CA THR A 57 25.70 -1.46 52.86
C THR A 57 24.87 -0.25 52.36
N PRO A 58 25.19 1.01 52.75
CA PRO A 58 24.28 2.13 52.52
C PRO A 58 24.18 2.56 51.06
N ALA A 59 22.97 3.01 50.70
CA ALA A 59 22.48 3.34 49.38
C ALA A 59 23.31 4.40 48.64
N LEU A 60 23.74 4.07 47.43
CA LEU A 60 24.03 5.06 46.39
C LEU A 60 22.73 5.28 45.61
N ILE A 61 22.26 6.53 45.59
CA ILE A 61 21.09 6.95 44.82
C ILE A 61 21.43 6.82 43.33
N GLU A 62 21.03 5.73 42.69
CA GLU A 62 20.96 5.66 41.24
C GLU A 62 19.67 6.35 40.79
N GLN A 63 19.85 7.40 39.99
CA GLN A 63 18.78 8.16 39.40
C GLN A 63 17.96 7.24 38.51
N VAL A 64 16.75 6.91 38.96
CA VAL A 64 15.72 6.27 38.16
C VAL A 64 15.37 7.23 37.03
N THR A 65 16.03 7.05 35.89
CA THR A 65 15.60 7.68 34.65
C THR A 65 14.42 6.87 34.16
N CYS A 66 13.26 7.51 34.12
CA CYS A 66 12.04 6.95 33.57
C CYS A 66 12.35 6.36 32.18
N PRO A 67 11.89 5.14 31.84
CA PRO A 67 11.87 4.72 30.45
C PRO A 67 10.89 5.65 29.75
N SER A 68 11.42 6.65 29.03
CA SER A 68 10.61 7.43 28.11
C SER A 68 10.02 6.43 27.13
N LEU A 69 8.70 6.33 27.12
CA LEU A 69 7.96 5.55 26.14
C LEU A 69 8.37 6.06 24.76
N VAL A 70 9.23 5.27 24.13
CA VAL A 70 9.53 5.29 22.71
C VAL A 70 8.24 4.96 21.98
N GLU A 71 7.51 5.98 21.56
CA GLU A 71 6.86 5.93 20.27
C GLU A 71 7.77 6.62 19.28
N GLU A 72 8.85 5.91 18.92
CA GLU A 72 9.52 6.21 17.67
C GLU A 72 8.48 6.03 16.57
N THR A 73 8.05 7.17 16.04
CA THR A 73 7.35 7.28 14.78
C THR A 73 8.33 6.82 13.71
N THR A 74 8.45 5.51 13.56
CA THR A 74 9.24 4.89 12.51
C THR A 74 8.49 5.15 11.21
N LEU A 75 8.94 6.19 10.50
CA LEU A 75 8.94 6.15 9.03
C LEU A 75 9.57 4.81 8.68
N ALA A 76 8.75 3.84 8.30
CA ALA A 76 9.17 2.47 8.04
C ALA A 76 10.16 2.49 6.86
N VAL A 77 11.45 2.61 7.15
CA VAL A 77 12.51 2.28 6.22
C VAL A 77 12.45 0.76 6.09
N SER A 78 11.60 0.27 5.19
CA SER A 78 11.52 -1.14 4.87
C SER A 78 12.88 -1.60 4.36
N CYS A 79 13.57 -2.48 5.07
CA CYS A 79 14.83 -3.07 4.61
C CYS A 79 14.68 -3.93 3.35
N HIS A 80 13.44 -4.15 2.90
CA HIS A 80 13.10 -5.01 1.77
C HIS A 80 13.14 -4.32 0.41
N PHE A 81 12.90 -3.01 0.32
CA PHE A 81 12.82 -2.31 -0.96
C PHE A 81 13.25 -0.84 -0.87
N SER A 82 13.51 -0.26 -2.04
CA SER A 82 13.75 1.18 -2.20
C SER A 82 12.86 1.77 -3.30
N ILE A 83 12.53 3.05 -3.17
CA ILE A 83 11.81 3.80 -4.21
C ILE A 83 12.82 4.46 -5.13
N ARG A 84 12.74 4.19 -6.43
CA ARG A 84 13.65 4.75 -7.47
C ARG A 84 12.89 4.94 -8.80
N PRO A 85 13.44 5.67 -9.79
CA PRO A 85 12.81 5.81 -11.09
C PRO A 85 12.48 4.47 -11.73
N SER A 86 11.31 4.36 -12.36
CA SER A 86 10.84 3.12 -13.00
C SER A 86 10.86 3.22 -14.53
N PRO A 87 11.20 2.14 -15.26
CA PRO A 87 11.00 2.06 -16.71
C PRO A 87 9.54 2.28 -17.14
N LYS A 88 8.57 2.07 -16.23
CA LYS A 88 7.14 2.36 -16.45
C LYS A 88 6.80 3.85 -16.41
N GLY A 89 7.78 4.70 -16.13
CA GLY A 89 7.62 6.12 -15.86
C GLY A 89 7.45 6.41 -14.36
N GLY A 90 7.79 7.64 -13.97
CA GLY A 90 7.69 8.06 -12.57
C GLY A 90 8.63 7.28 -11.64
N MET A 91 8.11 6.90 -10.47
CA MET A 91 8.84 6.14 -9.45
C MET A 91 8.25 4.74 -9.33
N GLY A 92 9.05 3.78 -8.86
CA GLY A 92 8.66 2.42 -8.56
C GLY A 92 9.34 1.91 -7.29
N ALA A 93 8.78 0.86 -6.68
CA ALA A 93 9.37 0.16 -5.54
C ALA A 93 10.16 -1.06 -6.03
N PHE A 94 11.40 -1.21 -5.61
CA PHE A 94 12.28 -2.30 -6.08
C PHE A 94 12.93 -3.04 -4.93
N ALA A 95 12.93 -4.36 -5.01
CA ALA A 95 13.50 -5.23 -3.99
C ALA A 95 15.01 -4.97 -3.82
N LEU A 96 15.47 -4.79 -2.58
CA LEU A 96 16.88 -4.58 -2.23
C LEU A 96 17.64 -5.91 -2.05
N SER A 97 16.92 -7.01 -1.87
CA SER A 97 17.45 -8.37 -1.76
C SER A 97 16.34 -9.34 -2.14
N ASP A 98 16.66 -10.64 -2.20
CA ASP A 98 15.62 -11.67 -2.31
C ASP A 98 14.63 -11.56 -1.15
N ILE A 99 13.33 -11.62 -1.45
CA ILE A 99 12.23 -11.52 -0.47
C ILE A 99 11.39 -12.81 -0.56
N PRO A 100 11.24 -13.56 0.55
CA PRO A 100 10.36 -14.73 0.58
C PRO A 100 8.89 -14.36 0.33
N GLU A 101 8.12 -15.34 -0.16
CA GLU A 101 6.66 -15.25 -0.22
C GLU A 101 6.03 -14.94 1.15
N SER A 102 4.89 -14.24 1.14
CA SER A 102 4.12 -13.88 2.33
C SER A 102 4.86 -12.98 3.32
N THR A 103 5.96 -12.36 2.91
CA THR A 103 6.69 -11.37 3.71
C THR A 103 5.95 -10.05 3.71
N VAL A 104 5.68 -9.49 4.90
CA VAL A 104 5.15 -8.12 5.04
C VAL A 104 6.29 -7.14 4.79
N VAL A 105 6.25 -6.47 3.65
CA VAL A 105 7.32 -5.54 3.23
C VAL A 105 7.09 -4.11 3.73
N MET A 106 5.83 -3.75 4.03
CA MET A 106 5.48 -2.40 4.48
C MET A 106 4.20 -2.40 5.32
N ARG A 107 4.18 -1.51 6.32
CA ARG A 107 2.97 -1.03 6.99
C ARG A 107 3.03 0.48 6.98
N GLU A 108 2.00 1.13 6.44
CA GLU A 108 1.99 2.58 6.28
C GLU A 108 0.71 3.17 6.88
N LEU A 109 0.86 4.18 7.74
CA LEU A 109 -0.27 4.97 8.23
C LEU A 109 -0.79 5.88 7.12
N ALA A 110 -2.11 6.04 7.04
CA ALA A 110 -2.70 7.01 6.12
C ALA A 110 -2.25 8.42 6.48
N LEU A 111 -1.79 9.18 5.48
CA LEU A 111 -1.56 10.62 5.60
C LEU A 111 -2.86 11.32 6.02
N PHE A 112 -3.95 10.97 5.34
CA PHE A 112 -5.31 11.32 5.71
C PHE A 112 -6.31 10.33 5.08
N LEU A 113 -7.55 10.34 5.58
CA LEU A 113 -8.68 9.60 5.00
C LEU A 113 -9.72 10.61 4.53
N ALA A 114 -10.20 10.49 3.30
CA ALA A 114 -11.22 11.36 2.74
C ALA A 114 -12.24 10.60 1.90
N THR A 115 -13.38 11.25 1.67
CA THR A 115 -14.34 10.85 0.62
C THR A 115 -14.23 11.82 -0.55
N ASP A 116 -14.81 11.45 -1.69
CA ASP A 116 -15.02 12.36 -2.83
C ASP A 116 -16.26 13.27 -2.64
N GLY A 117 -16.87 13.23 -1.45
CA GLY A 117 -17.95 14.12 -1.06
C GLY A 117 -17.52 15.59 -1.13
N LYS A 118 -18.46 16.44 -1.57
CA LYS A 118 -18.22 17.87 -1.77
C LYS A 118 -17.62 18.52 -0.51
N GLY A 119 -16.41 19.07 -0.65
CA GLY A 119 -15.71 19.79 0.42
C GLY A 119 -14.92 18.94 1.41
N HIS A 120 -15.16 17.62 1.47
CA HIS A 120 -14.52 16.75 2.47
C HIS A 120 -13.00 16.64 2.25
N LEU A 121 -12.55 16.50 0.99
CA LEU A 121 -11.13 16.47 0.68
C LEU A 121 -10.42 17.77 1.12
N ALA A 122 -11.02 18.93 0.87
CA ALA A 122 -10.45 20.22 1.24
C ALA A 122 -10.32 20.39 2.76
N GLU A 123 -11.29 19.87 3.52
CA GLU A 123 -11.24 19.85 4.99
C GLU A 123 -10.06 19.01 5.50
N GLU A 124 -9.91 17.78 5.00
CA GLU A 124 -8.82 16.88 5.42
C GLU A 124 -7.45 17.43 5.02
N LEU A 125 -7.35 17.98 3.82
CA LEU A 125 -6.13 18.63 3.34
C LEU A 125 -5.77 19.90 4.12
N GLY A 126 -6.75 20.57 4.75
CA GLY A 126 -6.54 21.71 5.64
C GLY A 126 -6.00 21.35 7.01
N LYS A 127 -6.07 20.05 7.40
CA LYS A 127 -5.53 19.53 8.66
C LYS A 127 -4.03 19.18 8.54
N LEU A 128 -3.51 19.04 7.33
CA LEU A 128 -2.11 18.69 7.07
C LEU A 128 -1.17 19.86 7.40
N SER A 129 0.02 19.53 7.90
CA SER A 129 1.13 20.48 7.96
C SER A 129 1.59 20.90 6.55
N ALA A 130 2.34 22.00 6.47
CA ALA A 130 2.90 22.46 5.19
C ALA A 130 3.83 21.42 4.53
N GLY A 131 4.58 20.65 5.33
CA GLY A 131 5.44 19.57 4.85
C GLY A 131 4.64 18.41 4.26
N GLU A 132 3.61 17.95 4.98
CA GLU A 132 2.70 16.90 4.51
C GLU A 132 1.95 17.31 3.23
N ARG A 133 1.47 18.56 3.17
CA ARG A 133 0.83 19.07 1.95
C ARG A 133 1.78 19.12 0.76
N THR A 134 3.04 19.46 1.03
CA THR A 134 4.10 19.44 0.00
C THR A 134 4.34 18.01 -0.50
N GLU A 135 4.45 17.02 0.39
CA GLU A 135 4.63 15.61 -0.03
C GLU A 135 3.41 15.08 -0.80
N PHE A 136 2.19 15.40 -0.36
CA PHE A 136 0.97 15.08 -1.10
C PHE A 136 1.00 15.65 -2.52
N SER A 137 1.42 16.91 -2.69
CA SER A 137 1.47 17.57 -4.00
C SER A 137 2.46 16.93 -5.01
N LYS A 138 3.39 16.10 -4.52
CA LYS A 138 4.39 15.37 -5.32
C LYS A 138 3.90 13.99 -5.78
N LEU A 139 2.70 13.58 -5.40
CA LEU A 139 2.09 12.34 -5.88
C LEU A 139 1.66 12.48 -7.34
N ALA A 140 1.36 11.34 -7.98
CA ALA A 140 0.95 11.33 -9.38
C ALA A 140 -0.35 12.13 -9.57
N CYS A 141 -0.44 12.89 -10.66
CA CYS A 141 -1.61 13.72 -10.94
C CYS A 141 -2.07 13.47 -12.37
N TYR A 142 -3.11 12.66 -12.52
CA TYR A 142 -3.76 12.53 -13.81
C TYR A 142 -4.84 13.61 -13.96
N GLU A 143 -4.45 14.72 -14.59
CA GLU A 143 -5.19 15.98 -14.65
C GLU A 143 -6.56 15.89 -15.35
N LEU A 144 -6.85 14.79 -16.07
CA LEU A 144 -8.16 14.59 -16.70
C LEU A 144 -9.23 14.03 -15.75
N LEU A 145 -8.86 13.59 -14.53
CA LEU A 145 -9.81 13.05 -13.55
C LEU A 145 -10.65 14.12 -12.85
N ASP A 146 -10.11 15.33 -12.73
CA ASP A 146 -10.78 16.45 -12.10
C ASP A 146 -10.14 17.80 -12.49
N ARG A 147 -10.94 18.87 -12.45
CA ARG A 147 -10.44 20.24 -12.67
C ARG A 147 -9.65 20.74 -11.45
N ASP A 148 -10.02 20.27 -10.26
CA ASP A 148 -9.29 20.56 -9.04
C ASP A 148 -8.08 19.63 -8.93
N ARG A 149 -6.88 20.22 -8.81
CA ARG A 149 -5.62 19.46 -8.82
C ARG A 149 -5.53 18.52 -7.62
N ASP A 150 -5.97 18.95 -6.45
CA ASP A 150 -5.91 18.11 -5.25
C ASP A 150 -6.84 16.92 -5.38
N MET A 151 -8.04 17.12 -5.96
CA MET A 151 -8.96 16.04 -6.27
C MET A 151 -8.41 15.09 -7.34
N ALA A 152 -7.73 15.60 -8.38
CA ALA A 152 -7.07 14.78 -9.38
C ALA A 152 -5.96 13.91 -8.76
N ILE A 153 -5.10 14.48 -7.92
CA ILE A 153 -4.08 13.73 -7.15
C ILE A 153 -4.75 12.69 -6.27
N PHE A 154 -5.79 13.07 -5.52
CA PHE A 154 -6.50 12.17 -4.64
C PHE A 154 -7.08 10.97 -5.42
N LYS A 155 -7.83 11.22 -6.50
CA LYS A 155 -8.39 10.17 -7.36
C LYS A 155 -7.32 9.25 -7.96
N THR A 156 -6.17 9.81 -8.34
CA THR A 156 -5.06 9.05 -8.94
C THR A 156 -4.37 8.10 -7.93
N ASN A 157 -4.30 8.45 -6.65
CA ASN A 157 -3.44 7.73 -5.67
C ASN A 157 -4.19 7.08 -4.50
N ARG A 158 -5.52 7.27 -4.41
CA ARG A 158 -6.30 6.79 -3.26
C ARG A 158 -6.39 5.27 -3.18
N PHE A 159 -6.32 4.75 -1.96
CA PHE A 159 -6.63 3.35 -1.64
C PHE A 159 -7.97 3.28 -0.92
N ARG A 160 -8.83 2.34 -1.28
CA ARG A 160 -10.09 2.14 -0.55
C ARG A 160 -9.82 1.66 0.88
N THR A 161 -10.49 2.27 1.84
CA THR A 161 -10.39 1.96 3.27
C THR A 161 -11.80 1.89 3.87
N GLY A 162 -12.64 1.01 3.32
CA GLY A 162 -14.06 0.87 3.68
C GLY A 162 -14.94 1.93 3.01
N SER A 163 -15.59 2.78 3.82
CA SER A 163 -16.48 3.85 3.37
C SER A 163 -15.76 5.14 2.94
N SER A 164 -14.44 5.20 3.15
CA SER A 164 -13.58 6.31 2.74
C SER A 164 -12.40 5.77 1.92
N CYS A 165 -11.56 6.67 1.40
CA CYS A 165 -10.28 6.31 0.81
C CYS A 165 -9.14 7.03 1.53
N GLY A 166 -7.98 6.39 1.58
CA GLY A 166 -6.78 6.94 2.19
C GLY A 166 -5.70 7.28 1.17
N ILE A 167 -4.86 8.26 1.54
CA ILE A 167 -3.61 8.55 0.85
C ILE A 167 -2.44 8.05 1.68
N PHE A 168 -1.52 7.36 1.02
CA PHE A 168 -0.37 6.69 1.61
C PHE A 168 0.85 7.02 0.73
N LEU A 169 1.79 7.80 1.25
CA LEU A 169 2.82 8.45 0.44
C LEU A 169 3.76 7.45 -0.25
N THR A 170 4.11 6.36 0.44
CA THR A 170 5.01 5.31 -0.03
C THR A 170 4.26 4.32 -0.91
N ALA A 171 3.09 3.86 -0.47
CA ALA A 171 2.25 2.95 -1.25
C ALA A 171 1.86 3.51 -2.62
N SER A 172 1.66 4.84 -2.71
CA SER A 172 1.39 5.55 -3.96
C SER A 172 2.55 5.52 -4.98
N ARG A 173 3.71 4.98 -4.61
CA ARG A 173 4.88 4.81 -5.49
C ARG A 173 4.97 3.41 -6.12
N PHE A 174 4.07 2.49 -5.77
CA PHE A 174 4.07 1.15 -6.35
C PHE A 174 3.31 1.17 -7.67
N ASN A 175 3.95 0.68 -8.74
CA ASN A 175 3.35 0.65 -10.08
C ASN A 175 2.35 -0.50 -10.27
N HIS A 176 1.55 -0.39 -11.33
CA HIS A 176 0.58 -1.39 -11.73
C HIS A 176 1.21 -2.63 -12.37
N SER A 177 0.63 -3.81 -12.12
CA SER A 177 0.70 -4.99 -12.98
C SER A 177 -0.61 -5.78 -12.93
N CYS A 178 -1.06 -6.32 -14.07
CA CYS A 178 -2.19 -7.26 -14.13
C CYS A 178 -1.90 -8.55 -13.32
N ASN A 179 -0.61 -8.89 -13.12
CA ASN A 179 -0.16 -9.98 -12.26
C ASN A 179 0.77 -9.43 -11.17
N PRO A 180 0.22 -8.84 -10.09
CA PRO A 180 1.01 -8.12 -9.10
C PRO A 180 1.82 -9.05 -8.21
N ILE A 181 2.98 -8.57 -7.76
CA ILE A 181 3.80 -9.24 -6.73
C ILE A 181 3.22 -9.00 -5.35
N ILE A 182 2.65 -7.83 -5.12
CA ILE A 182 2.14 -7.40 -3.82
C ILE A 182 0.64 -7.65 -3.73
N ARG A 183 0.23 -8.27 -2.63
CA ARG A 183 -1.15 -8.19 -2.10
C ARG A 183 -1.17 -7.14 -1.01
N TYR A 184 -2.27 -6.41 -0.90
CA TYR A 184 -2.44 -5.44 0.18
C TYR A 184 -3.75 -5.63 0.93
N SER A 185 -3.75 -5.22 2.18
CA SER A 185 -4.93 -5.16 3.05
C SER A 185 -4.88 -3.93 3.93
N TYR A 186 -6.00 -3.54 4.53
CA TYR A 186 -6.07 -2.40 5.42
C TYR A 186 -6.45 -2.85 6.84
N ASP A 187 -5.60 -2.53 7.82
CA ASP A 187 -5.90 -2.68 9.24
C ASP A 187 -6.70 -1.46 9.72
N TYR A 188 -8.01 -1.65 9.86
CA TYR A 188 -8.95 -0.61 10.30
C TYR A 188 -8.69 -0.14 11.73
N THR A 189 -8.19 -1.02 12.60
CA THR A 189 -7.92 -0.68 14.01
C THR A 189 -6.70 0.22 14.12
N ARG A 190 -5.64 -0.11 13.38
CA ARG A 190 -4.37 0.65 13.38
C ARG A 190 -4.30 1.73 12.32
N ARG A 191 -5.29 1.80 11.42
CA ARG A 191 -5.35 2.67 10.24
C ARG A 191 -4.12 2.54 9.33
N GLN A 192 -3.68 1.30 9.11
CA GLN A 192 -2.47 0.98 8.37
C GLN A 192 -2.78 0.21 7.08
N LEU A 193 -2.21 0.64 5.97
CA LEU A 193 -2.12 -0.15 4.75
C LEU A 193 -0.94 -1.12 4.87
N ILE A 194 -1.18 -2.40 4.59
CA ILE A 194 -0.22 -3.48 4.77
C ILE A 194 0.07 -4.09 3.42
N PHE A 195 1.33 -4.11 2.99
CA PHE A 195 1.77 -4.75 1.75
C PHE A 195 2.55 -6.02 2.08
N ALA A 196 2.19 -7.12 1.42
CA ALA A 196 2.88 -8.40 1.54
C ALA A 196 3.12 -9.05 0.17
N THR A 197 4.21 -9.81 0.04
CA THR A 197 4.53 -10.54 -1.19
C THR A 197 3.59 -11.73 -1.40
N LYS A 198 3.18 -11.97 -2.65
CA LYS A 198 2.37 -13.14 -3.08
C LYS A 198 3.22 -14.32 -3.56
N ARG A 199 4.53 -14.11 -3.74
CA ARG A 199 5.51 -15.10 -4.19
C ARG A 199 6.90 -14.70 -3.73
N ASN A 200 7.87 -15.59 -3.90
CA ASN A 200 9.28 -15.21 -3.78
C ASN A 200 9.64 -14.14 -4.81
N VAL A 201 10.43 -13.15 -4.39
CA VAL A 201 10.88 -12.01 -5.19
C VAL A 201 12.41 -12.02 -5.21
N LYS A 202 12.99 -11.75 -6.37
CA LYS A 202 14.43 -11.59 -6.53
C LYS A 202 14.87 -10.15 -6.30
N GLU A 203 16.11 -10.02 -5.83
CA GLU A 203 16.78 -8.71 -5.77
C GLU A 203 16.63 -7.96 -7.11
N GLY A 204 16.28 -6.68 -7.02
CA GLY A 204 16.12 -5.79 -8.17
C GLY A 204 14.77 -5.88 -8.89
N GLU A 205 13.92 -6.88 -8.62
CA GLU A 205 12.56 -6.92 -9.18
C GLU A 205 11.70 -5.74 -8.68
N GLU A 206 10.86 -5.20 -9.57
CA GLU A 206 9.90 -4.15 -9.21
C GLU A 206 8.69 -4.75 -8.50
N LEU A 207 8.42 -4.29 -7.28
CA LEU A 207 7.25 -4.63 -6.50
C LEU A 207 6.03 -3.87 -7.04
N THR A 208 5.12 -4.59 -7.69
CA THR A 208 3.91 -4.01 -8.27
C THR A 208 2.65 -4.40 -7.52
N ILE A 209 1.66 -3.51 -7.53
CA ILE A 209 0.29 -3.75 -7.07
C ILE A 209 -0.68 -3.78 -8.26
N MET A 210 -1.93 -4.18 -8.03
CA MET A 210 -2.99 -4.06 -9.03
C MET A 210 -3.83 -2.83 -8.73
N TYR A 211 -3.89 -1.90 -9.69
CA TYR A 211 -4.74 -0.70 -9.59
C TYR A 211 -6.20 -1.00 -9.89
N THR A 212 -6.44 -1.81 -10.92
CA THR A 212 -7.76 -2.23 -11.39
C THR A 212 -7.67 -3.65 -11.93
N PRO A 213 -8.70 -4.50 -11.76
CA PRO A 213 -8.80 -5.81 -12.40
C PRO A 213 -9.12 -5.72 -13.90
N THR A 214 -9.53 -4.55 -14.39
CA THR A 214 -9.91 -4.29 -15.79
C THR A 214 -8.84 -3.42 -16.46
N PRO A 215 -7.88 -4.00 -17.20
CA PRO A 215 -6.74 -3.26 -17.75
C PRO A 215 -7.12 -2.11 -18.69
N GLN A 216 -8.28 -2.19 -19.34
CA GLN A 216 -8.80 -1.15 -20.24
C GLN A 216 -9.07 0.16 -19.49
N ASP A 217 -9.46 0.08 -18.22
CA ASP A 217 -9.78 1.23 -17.38
C ASP A 217 -8.54 2.05 -17.01
N LEU A 218 -7.32 1.48 -17.12
CA LEU A 218 -6.07 2.20 -16.82
C LEU A 218 -5.90 3.47 -17.67
N SER A 219 -6.36 3.45 -18.93
CA SER A 219 -6.30 4.62 -19.80
C SER A 219 -7.24 5.73 -19.32
N ILE A 220 -8.39 5.35 -18.77
CA ILE A 220 -9.46 6.25 -18.32
C ILE A 220 -9.18 6.78 -16.91
N ASP A 221 -8.62 5.95 -16.04
CA ASP A 221 -8.45 6.24 -14.61
C ASP A 221 -7.04 6.69 -14.24
N TYR A 222 -6.03 6.33 -15.04
CA TYR A 222 -4.62 6.61 -14.75
C TYR A 222 -3.85 7.22 -15.94
N GLY A 223 -4.47 7.29 -17.12
CA GLY A 223 -3.87 7.92 -18.30
C GLY A 223 -2.76 7.09 -18.95
N PHE A 224 -2.75 5.78 -18.74
CA PHE A 224 -1.75 4.90 -19.35
C PHE A 224 -2.30 3.55 -19.83
N LEU A 225 -1.56 2.92 -20.73
CA LEU A 225 -1.83 1.57 -21.20
C LEU A 225 -1.00 0.54 -20.44
N CYS A 226 -1.61 -0.61 -20.13
CA CYS A 226 -0.89 -1.67 -19.46
C CYS A 226 0.24 -2.24 -20.34
N ASP A 227 1.40 -2.40 -19.72
CA ASP A 227 2.64 -2.92 -20.30
C ASP A 227 3.19 -4.12 -19.48
N CYS A 228 2.35 -4.75 -18.66
CA CYS A 228 2.79 -5.78 -17.70
C CYS A 228 3.22 -7.12 -18.34
N GLY A 229 3.10 -7.27 -19.65
CA GLY A 229 3.46 -8.49 -20.39
C GLY A 229 2.50 -9.67 -20.26
N VAL A 230 1.50 -9.59 -19.36
CA VAL A 230 0.43 -10.60 -19.22
C VAL A 230 -0.80 -10.24 -20.04
N CYS A 231 -1.10 -8.95 -20.09
CA CYS A 231 -2.24 -8.41 -20.80
C CYS A 231 -1.92 -8.37 -22.31
N ASP A 232 -2.89 -8.73 -23.16
CA ASP A 232 -2.72 -8.64 -24.62
C ASP A 232 -2.28 -7.22 -25.00
N PRO A 233 -1.38 -7.05 -25.99
CA PRO A 233 -0.94 -5.72 -26.42
C PRO A 233 -2.16 -4.87 -26.73
N PRO A 234 -2.27 -3.66 -26.15
CA PRO A 234 -3.46 -2.83 -26.32
C PRO A 234 -3.72 -2.59 -27.80
N LEU A 235 -4.95 -2.84 -28.25
CA LEU A 235 -5.43 -2.55 -29.60
C LEU A 235 -5.58 -1.04 -29.76
N LYS A 236 -4.47 -0.30 -29.85
CA LYS A 236 -4.37 1.15 -30.09
C LYS A 236 -5.17 2.03 -29.08
N VAL A 237 -4.46 2.89 -28.36
CA VAL A 237 -5.12 4.02 -27.69
C VAL A 237 -5.82 4.91 -28.73
N PRO A 238 -7.00 5.46 -28.44
CA PRO A 238 -7.51 6.61 -29.18
C PRO A 238 -6.44 7.71 -29.18
N VAL A 239 -6.21 8.33 -30.35
CA VAL A 239 -5.14 9.29 -30.70
C VAL A 239 -4.99 10.48 -29.73
N TYR A 240 -5.89 10.66 -28.77
CA TYR A 240 -5.82 11.70 -27.73
C TYR A 240 -4.82 11.39 -26.59
N TYR A 241 -4.26 10.18 -26.51
CA TYR A 241 -3.53 9.67 -25.34
C TYR A 241 -2.01 9.48 -25.49
N ASP A 242 -1.41 9.81 -26.64
CA ASP A 242 0.05 9.71 -26.87
C ASP A 242 0.84 10.88 -26.25
N ARG A 243 0.78 11.05 -24.92
CA ARG A 243 1.66 12.03 -24.21
C ARG A 243 2.90 11.41 -23.61
N TRP A 244 3.08 10.10 -23.76
CA TRP A 244 4.29 9.38 -23.32
C TRP A 244 5.49 9.56 -24.27
N ALA A 245 5.28 10.09 -25.47
CA ALA A 245 6.36 10.39 -26.42
C ALA A 245 7.13 11.69 -26.07
N ASP A 246 6.53 12.63 -25.33
CA ASP A 246 7.11 13.97 -25.14
C ASP A 246 8.00 14.12 -23.90
N LYS A 247 8.27 13.03 -23.16
CA LYS A 247 9.03 13.10 -21.89
C LYS A 247 10.20 12.12 -21.77
N VAL A 248 10.73 11.64 -22.88
CA VAL A 248 12.12 11.17 -22.90
C VAL A 248 12.98 12.41 -23.17
N PRO A 249 13.78 12.91 -22.21
CA PRO A 249 14.83 13.86 -22.57
C PRO A 249 15.70 13.14 -23.60
N HIS A 250 15.75 13.65 -24.82
CA HIS A 250 16.72 13.20 -25.79
C HIS A 250 18.11 13.29 -25.15
N GLU A 251 18.75 12.12 -25.03
CA GLU A 251 20.19 12.05 -24.85
C GLU A 251 20.87 12.86 -25.97
N THR A 252 21.85 13.66 -25.53
CA THR A 252 22.97 14.21 -26.30
C THR A 252 22.63 15.01 -27.56
N ASP A 253 22.82 16.32 -27.47
CA ASP A 253 23.65 17.01 -28.46
C ASP A 253 24.72 17.81 -27.70
N ASP A 254 25.97 17.38 -27.88
CA ASP A 254 27.15 18.26 -27.84
C ASP A 254 26.81 19.55 -28.58
N TRP A 255 27.02 20.75 -27.99
CA TRP A 255 27.91 21.87 -28.39
C TRP A 255 27.78 22.99 -27.34
#